data_AF-A0A2D4HKD9-F1
#
_entry.id   AF-A0A2D4HKD9-F1
#
_cell.length_a   1.000
_cell.length_b   1.000
_cell.length_c   1.000
_cell.angle_alpha   90.00
_cell.angle_beta   90.00
_cell.angle_gamma   90.00
#
_symmetry.space_group_name_H-M   'P 1'
#
loop_
_entity.id
_entity.type
_entity.pdbx_description
1 polymer ?
#
loop_
_entity_poly.entity_id
_entity_poly.type
_entity_poly.pdbx_seq_one_letter_code
_entity_poly.pdbx_strand_id
1 'polypeptide(L)'
;MCESCAELLEVLNEISDTDGGDGLQLRKEHALKIFAYINSWTQRQCLCCFKEYKHLEIFNQVVCALINLVIAQVQALRDQLCKHCTINLGSAWQDENNASDEPLNVERETREEENEDSHKTTEEKIDSGRTCILTEEESAEGSDAFSIWSTEEKEKLLLCVAKIFQIQFPLYTAYKHNTHPTIEDISAQESNILGAFCDMNDVEVPLHLLRYVCLFCGKNGLSLMKDCFEYGTPETLPFLIAHAFITVVSNIRIWLHIPAVMQHIIPFRTYVIRYLCKLSDQELRQSAARNMADLMWSTVKEPLDTALCFDKESLDLAFKYFMSPTLTMRLAGLSQITNQLHTFNDVCNNESLVSDTET
;
A
#
# COMPACT_ATOMS: atom_id res chain seq x y z
N MET A 1 -0.37 -14.86 36.62
CA MET A 1 -0.27 -14.26 35.27
C MET A 1 -0.26 -15.41 34.27
N CYS A 2 -0.96 -15.32 33.14
CA CYS A 2 -0.86 -16.37 32.11
C CYS A 2 0.48 -16.24 31.36
N GLU A 3 0.91 -17.31 30.70
CA GLU A 3 2.19 -17.40 29.99
C GLU A 3 2.35 -16.29 28.93
N SER A 4 1.36 -16.12 28.05
CA SER A 4 1.37 -15.10 26.99
C SER A 4 1.43 -13.66 27.52
N CYS A 5 0.85 -13.39 28.69
CA CYS A 5 0.95 -12.07 29.34
C CYS A 5 2.27 -11.90 30.09
N ALA A 6 2.90 -12.99 30.56
CA ALA A 6 4.18 -12.93 31.26
C ALA A 6 5.31 -12.51 30.31
N GLU A 7 5.37 -13.10 29.11
CA GLU A 7 6.33 -12.72 28.07
C GLU A 7 6.15 -11.26 27.61
N LEU A 8 4.91 -10.82 27.42
CA LEU A 8 4.64 -9.42 27.10
C LEU A 8 5.10 -8.51 28.25
N LEU A 9 4.78 -8.84 29.49
CA LEU A 9 5.14 -8.00 30.64
C LEU A 9 6.66 -7.87 30.80
N GLU A 10 7.41 -8.94 30.57
CA GLU A 10 8.87 -8.92 30.55
C GLU A 10 9.38 -7.86 29.56
N VAL A 11 8.88 -7.87 28.32
CA VAL A 11 9.23 -6.90 27.28
C VAL A 11 8.84 -5.47 27.69
N LEU A 12 7.64 -5.28 28.25
CA LEU A 12 7.18 -3.95 28.67
C LEU A 12 8.07 -3.38 29.80
N ASN A 13 8.50 -4.23 30.74
CA ASN A 13 9.42 -3.79 31.80
C ASN A 13 10.81 -3.48 31.25
N GLU A 14 11.38 -4.32 30.38
CA GLU A 14 12.67 -4.05 29.74
C GLU A 14 12.66 -2.71 29.00
N ILE A 15 11.60 -2.44 28.25
CA ILE A 15 11.43 -1.18 27.52
C ILE A 15 11.33 0.01 28.49
N SER A 16 10.55 -0.15 29.56
CA SER A 16 10.41 0.89 30.57
C SER A 16 11.72 1.28 31.23
N ASP A 17 12.63 0.33 31.44
CA ASP A 17 13.89 0.57 32.15
C ASP A 17 14.94 1.24 31.26
N THR A 18 14.76 1.15 29.93
CA THR A 18 15.68 1.73 28.93
C THR A 18 15.34 3.16 28.49
N ASP A 19 14.20 3.73 28.91
CA ASP A 19 13.66 5.00 28.39
C ASP A 19 14.43 6.24 28.93
N GLY A 20 15.67 6.39 28.46
CA GLY A 20 16.57 7.50 28.70
C GLY A 20 16.78 8.33 27.43
N GLY A 21 15.74 9.02 26.96
CA GLY A 21 15.87 10.23 26.12
C GLY A 21 15.98 10.07 24.60
N ASP A 22 16.20 8.87 24.06
CA ASP A 22 16.22 8.62 22.61
C ASP A 22 15.08 7.66 22.23
N GLY A 23 14.33 7.97 21.16
CA GLY A 23 13.03 7.35 20.89
C GLY A 23 13.01 5.82 20.93
N LEU A 24 11.88 5.23 21.38
CA LEU A 24 11.74 3.78 21.56
C LEU A 24 12.15 2.96 20.31
N GLN A 25 13.28 2.27 20.40
CA GLN A 25 13.76 1.36 19.34
C GLN A 25 13.42 -0.10 19.69
N LEU A 26 12.49 -0.70 18.95
CA LEU A 26 12.10 -2.10 19.13
C LEU A 26 13.14 -3.05 18.55
N ARG A 27 13.78 -3.86 19.42
CA ARG A 27 14.60 -5.00 19.00
C ARG A 27 13.73 -6.09 18.36
N LYS A 28 14.30 -6.85 17.43
CA LYS A 28 13.64 -8.00 16.78
C LYS A 28 13.06 -9.00 17.79
N GLU A 29 13.81 -9.29 18.85
CA GLU A 29 13.40 -10.21 19.92
C GLU A 29 12.15 -9.72 20.66
N HIS A 30 12.07 -8.42 20.95
CA HIS A 30 10.88 -7.81 21.57
C HIS A 30 9.66 -8.00 20.67
N ALA A 31 9.80 -7.69 19.37
CA ALA A 31 8.70 -7.81 18.41
C ALA A 31 8.16 -9.24 18.33
N LEU A 32 9.03 -10.26 18.32
CA LEU A 32 8.61 -11.67 18.30
C LEU A 32 7.79 -12.08 19.53
N LYS A 33 8.20 -11.66 20.73
CA LYS A 33 7.43 -11.89 21.98
C LYS A 33 6.08 -11.16 21.94
N ILE A 34 6.05 -9.92 21.44
CA ILE A 34 4.81 -9.14 21.27
C ILE A 34 3.85 -9.84 20.29
N PHE A 35 4.38 -10.44 19.21
CA PHE A 35 3.56 -11.18 18.24
C PHE A 35 2.85 -12.37 18.89
N ALA A 36 3.51 -13.09 19.79
CA ALA A 36 2.92 -14.22 20.49
C ALA A 36 1.68 -13.79 21.28
N TYR A 37 1.77 -12.67 22.01
CA TYR A 37 0.63 -12.08 22.71
C TYR A 37 -0.50 -11.68 21.75
N ILE A 38 -0.20 -10.87 20.74
CA ILE A 38 -1.21 -10.37 19.76
C ILE A 38 -1.88 -11.53 19.01
N ASN A 39 -1.14 -12.59 18.69
CA ASN A 39 -1.69 -13.76 18.02
C ASN A 39 -2.58 -14.61 18.94
N SER A 40 -2.26 -14.70 20.23
CA SER A 40 -3.09 -15.41 21.21
C SER A 40 -4.42 -14.71 21.54
N TRP A 41 -4.52 -13.42 21.22
CA TRP A 41 -5.65 -12.57 21.61
C TRP A 41 -7.00 -13.09 21.12
N THR A 42 -7.08 -13.60 19.89
CA THR A 42 -8.33 -14.12 19.30
C THR A 42 -8.93 -15.29 20.08
N GLN A 43 -8.13 -16.00 20.88
CA GLN A 43 -8.57 -17.16 21.66
C GLN A 43 -8.73 -16.85 23.15
N ARG A 44 -7.83 -16.06 23.74
CA ARG A 44 -7.75 -15.90 25.21
C ARG A 44 -8.23 -14.55 25.74
N GLN A 45 -8.18 -13.49 24.93
CA GLN A 45 -8.54 -12.11 25.31
C GLN A 45 -8.08 -11.68 26.72
N CYS A 46 -6.87 -12.06 27.12
CA CYS A 46 -6.39 -11.85 28.49
C CYS A 46 -5.71 -10.48 28.67
N LEU A 47 -6.13 -9.75 29.71
CA LEU A 47 -5.65 -8.39 30.04
C LEU A 47 -4.80 -8.33 31.32
N CYS A 48 -4.35 -9.47 31.85
CA CYS A 48 -3.71 -9.49 33.17
C CYS A 48 -2.33 -8.81 33.24
N CYS A 49 -1.73 -8.48 32.09
CA CYS A 49 -0.52 -7.66 31.96
C CYS A 49 -0.76 -6.15 32.05
N PHE A 50 -2.01 -5.68 32.02
CA PHE A 50 -2.36 -4.25 32.08
C PHE A 50 -2.99 -3.86 33.43
N LYS A 51 -2.61 -4.54 34.51
CA LYS A 51 -3.08 -4.18 35.86
C LYS A 51 -2.54 -2.82 36.31
N GLU A 52 -1.33 -2.48 35.89
CA GLU A 52 -0.73 -1.18 36.14
C GLU A 52 -0.89 -0.32 34.88
N TYR A 53 -1.39 0.90 35.06
CA TYR A 53 -1.61 1.84 33.95
C TYR A 53 -0.32 2.11 33.16
N LYS A 54 0.83 2.12 33.83
CA LYS A 54 2.16 2.24 33.21
C LYS A 54 2.40 1.21 32.10
N HIS A 55 2.01 -0.05 32.30
CA HIS A 55 2.18 -1.11 31.29
C HIS A 55 1.30 -0.87 30.06
N LEU A 56 0.13 -0.25 30.25
CA LEU A 56 -0.75 0.13 29.15
C LEU A 56 -0.14 1.27 28.32
N GLU A 57 0.43 2.29 28.96
CA GLU A 57 1.13 3.38 28.27
C GLU A 57 2.34 2.90 27.48
N ILE A 58 3.17 2.03 28.08
CA ILE A 58 4.32 1.44 27.38
C ILE A 58 3.84 0.60 26.20
N PHE A 59 2.76 -0.16 26.35
CA PHE A 59 2.22 -0.94 25.24
C PHE A 59 1.68 -0.04 24.12
N ASN A 60 1.07 1.10 24.43
CA ASN A 60 0.71 2.12 23.44
C ASN A 60 1.95 2.64 22.67
N GLN A 61 3.06 2.92 23.36
CA GLN A 61 4.32 3.32 22.72
C GLN A 61 4.91 2.21 21.83
N VAL A 62 4.85 0.95 22.29
CA VAL A 62 5.26 -0.23 21.52
C VAL A 62 4.45 -0.36 20.23
N VAL A 63 3.14 -0.14 20.28
CA VAL A 63 2.26 -0.18 19.11
C VAL A 63 2.66 0.91 18.10
N CYS A 64 2.93 2.14 18.55
CA CYS A 64 3.49 3.21 17.71
C CYS A 64 4.82 2.80 17.07
N ALA A 65 5.73 2.20 17.84
CA ALA A 65 7.03 1.76 17.36
C ALA A 65 6.92 0.61 16.34
N LEU A 66 5.97 -0.33 16.50
CA LEU A 66 5.69 -1.37 15.51
C LEU A 66 5.20 -0.79 14.19
N ILE A 67 4.30 0.20 14.23
CA ILE A 67 3.83 0.91 13.04
C ILE A 67 5.01 1.58 12.32
N ASN A 68 5.86 2.31 13.07
CA ASN A 68 7.04 2.97 12.50
C ASN A 68 8.04 1.99 11.91
N LEU A 69 8.26 0.85 12.57
CA LEU A 69 9.12 -0.22 12.08
C LEU A 69 8.61 -0.78 10.75
N VAL A 70 7.30 -1.05 10.63
CA VAL A 70 6.71 -1.48 9.35
C VAL A 70 6.90 -0.44 8.27
N ILE A 71 6.65 0.84 8.56
CA ILE A 71 6.81 1.91 7.57
C ILE A 71 8.25 1.98 7.05
N ALA A 72 9.23 1.92 7.96
CA ALA A 72 10.64 1.88 7.58
C ALA A 72 10.99 0.66 6.72
N GLN A 73 10.44 -0.52 7.05
CA GLN A 73 10.62 -1.74 6.24
C GLN A 73 9.98 -1.59 4.85
N VAL A 74 8.76 -1.07 4.75
CA VAL A 74 8.11 -0.85 3.44
C VAL A 74 8.89 0.17 2.61
N GLN A 75 9.39 1.24 3.23
CA GLN A 75 10.23 2.23 2.55
C GLN A 75 11.51 1.63 1.99
N ALA A 76 12.23 0.84 2.78
CA ALA A 76 13.45 0.17 2.32
C ALA A 76 13.16 -0.82 1.19
N LEU A 77 12.04 -1.57 1.25
CA LEU A 77 11.61 -2.43 0.14
C LEU A 77 11.30 -1.61 -1.13
N ARG A 78 10.56 -0.51 -1.01
CA ARG A 78 10.25 0.40 -2.12
C ARG A 78 11.52 0.88 -2.79
N ASP A 79 12.50 1.33 -2.01
CA ASP A 79 13.77 1.86 -2.51
C ASP A 79 14.57 0.78 -3.27
N GLN A 80 14.53 -0.48 -2.81
CA GLN A 80 15.13 -1.61 -3.53
C GLN A 80 14.43 -1.91 -4.86
N LEU A 81 13.10 -1.92 -4.86
CA LEU A 81 12.30 -2.17 -6.07
C LEU A 81 12.50 -1.06 -7.11
N CYS A 82 12.56 0.20 -6.66
CA CYS A 82 12.80 1.36 -7.53
C CYS A 82 14.17 1.30 -8.23
N LYS A 83 15.22 0.89 -7.50
CA LYS A 83 16.57 0.67 -8.06
C LYS A 83 16.57 -0.43 -9.13
N HIS A 84 15.87 -1.53 -8.88
CA HIS A 84 15.78 -2.62 -9.86
C HIS A 84 15.02 -2.21 -11.13
N CYS A 85 13.97 -1.38 -10.99
CA CYS A 85 13.20 -0.86 -12.10
C CYS A 85 14.03 0.07 -13.00
N THR A 86 14.83 0.97 -12.41
CA THR A 86 15.68 1.91 -13.16
C THR A 86 16.83 1.23 -13.89
N ILE A 87 17.42 0.18 -13.32
CA ILE A 87 18.49 -0.61 -13.97
C ILE A 87 17.96 -1.37 -15.20
N ASN A 88 16.80 -2.02 -15.08
CA ASN A 88 16.20 -2.78 -16.19
C ASN A 88 15.77 -1.88 -17.36
N LEU A 89 15.35 -0.63 -17.09
CA LEU A 89 15.03 0.31 -18.14
C LEU A 89 16.30 0.82 -18.86
N GLY A 90 17.44 0.90 -18.16
CA GLY A 90 18.73 1.30 -18.74
C GLY A 90 19.39 0.23 -19.62
N SER A 91 19.19 -1.06 -19.33
CA SER A 91 19.73 -2.17 -20.13
C SER A 91 18.96 -2.41 -21.44
N ALA A 92 17.68 -2.02 -21.51
CA ALA A 92 16.85 -2.23 -22.69
C ALA A 92 17.27 -1.36 -23.90
N TRP A 93 18.00 -0.26 -23.70
CA TRP A 93 18.45 0.64 -24.78
C TRP A 93 19.85 0.33 -25.31
N GLN A 94 20.54 -0.70 -24.79
CA GLN A 94 21.90 -1.05 -25.24
C GLN A 94 21.96 -2.25 -26.19
N ASP A 95 20.87 -3.02 -26.34
CA ASP A 95 20.85 -4.24 -27.17
C ASP A 95 20.27 -4.09 -28.59
N GLU A 96 19.87 -2.87 -29.02
CA GLU A 96 19.36 -2.63 -30.40
C GLU A 96 20.35 -1.95 -31.36
N ASN A 97 21.65 -1.92 -31.06
CA ASN A 97 22.66 -1.26 -31.93
C ASN A 97 23.75 -2.19 -32.49
N ASN A 98 23.52 -3.51 -32.61
CA ASN A 98 24.47 -4.39 -33.31
C ASN A 98 23.80 -5.62 -33.94
N ALA A 99 23.30 -5.47 -35.17
CA ALA A 99 23.21 -6.46 -36.27
C ALA A 99 22.23 -5.86 -37.31
N SER A 100 22.50 -5.76 -38.60
CA SER A 100 23.49 -6.43 -39.46
C SER A 100 23.48 -5.71 -40.81
N ASP A 101 24.67 -5.39 -41.31
CA ASP A 101 24.92 -4.95 -42.69
C ASP A 101 24.51 -6.05 -43.69
N GLU A 102 23.63 -5.72 -44.64
CA GLU A 102 23.61 -6.35 -45.97
C GLU A 102 23.35 -5.26 -47.05
N PRO A 103 24.08 -5.28 -48.18
CA PRO A 103 24.17 -4.13 -49.07
C PRO A 103 23.04 -4.13 -50.10
N LEU A 104 22.30 -3.04 -50.18
CA LEU A 104 21.39 -2.78 -51.29
C LEU A 104 22.13 -2.13 -52.47
N ASN A 105 21.82 -2.71 -53.62
CA ASN A 105 22.39 -2.53 -54.95
C ASN A 105 22.37 -1.07 -55.44
N VAL A 106 23.46 -0.64 -56.06
CA VAL A 106 23.62 0.68 -56.68
C VAL A 106 23.04 0.64 -58.09
N GLU A 107 22.06 1.49 -58.37
CA GLU A 107 21.90 2.09 -59.70
C GLU A 107 21.81 3.62 -59.58
N ARG A 108 22.56 4.25 -60.46
CA ARG A 108 22.95 5.66 -60.52
C ARG A 108 22.16 6.29 -61.67
N GLU A 109 21.71 7.55 -61.53
CA GLU A 109 22.03 8.65 -62.47
C GLU A 109 21.20 9.94 -62.25
N THR A 110 21.95 11.05 -62.03
CA THR A 110 21.74 12.46 -62.47
C THR A 110 20.50 13.23 -61.97
N ARG A 111 20.56 14.51 -61.54
CA ARG A 111 21.25 15.67 -62.12
C ARG A 111 21.26 16.85 -61.12
N GLU A 112 22.18 17.78 -61.37
CA GLU A 112 22.53 19.02 -60.65
C GLU A 112 21.39 20.06 -60.58
N GLU A 113 21.39 20.92 -59.56
CA GLU A 113 21.54 22.39 -59.70
C GLU A 113 21.50 23.12 -58.33
N GLU A 114 22.38 24.11 -58.22
CA GLU A 114 22.69 24.97 -57.07
C GLU A 114 21.69 26.13 -56.93
N ASN A 115 21.46 26.63 -55.70
CA ASN A 115 21.56 28.07 -55.38
C ASN A 115 21.29 28.39 -53.89
N GLU A 116 22.35 28.91 -53.24
CA GLU A 116 22.44 30.06 -52.33
C GLU A 116 21.26 31.08 -52.39
N ASP A 117 20.85 31.86 -51.37
CA ASP A 117 21.32 32.19 -50.02
C ASP A 117 20.21 33.03 -49.31
N SER A 118 20.33 33.17 -47.98
CA SER A 118 19.91 34.32 -47.14
C SER A 118 18.44 34.44 -46.68
N HIS A 119 18.17 34.22 -45.38
CA HIS A 119 18.04 35.29 -44.37
C HIS A 119 17.77 34.77 -42.94
N LYS A 120 18.37 35.50 -41.99
CA LYS A 120 18.53 35.30 -40.54
C LYS A 120 17.28 35.54 -39.67
N THR A 121 17.43 35.12 -38.39
CA THR A 121 16.81 35.63 -37.13
C THR A 121 15.34 35.27 -36.87
N THR A 122 14.86 34.81 -35.70
CA THR A 122 15.34 34.49 -34.34
C THR A 122 14.15 33.77 -33.68
N GLU A 123 14.33 32.73 -32.87
CA GLU A 123 13.52 32.52 -31.66
C GLU A 123 14.08 31.38 -30.79
N GLU A 124 14.13 31.68 -29.50
CA GLU A 124 14.87 31.02 -28.44
C GLU A 124 14.23 29.69 -28.02
N LYS A 125 15.03 28.62 -27.90
CA LYS A 125 14.66 27.44 -27.11
C LYS A 125 15.53 27.40 -25.86
N ILE A 126 14.84 27.61 -24.74
CA ILE A 126 15.34 27.49 -23.38
C ILE A 126 15.75 26.04 -23.15
N ASP A 127 17.05 25.83 -22.97
CA ASP A 127 17.66 24.64 -22.42
C ASP A 127 17.35 24.58 -20.91
N SER A 128 16.83 23.43 -20.47
CA SER A 128 16.84 23.06 -19.06
C SER A 128 16.91 21.54 -18.95
N GLY A 129 17.96 20.96 -19.51
CA GLY A 129 18.50 19.68 -19.03
C GLY A 129 19.04 19.85 -17.62
N ARG A 130 18.18 19.68 -16.60
CA ARG A 130 18.60 19.66 -15.19
C ARG A 130 18.77 18.22 -14.74
N THR A 131 19.96 17.69 -15.04
CA THR A 131 20.58 16.57 -14.33
C THR A 131 20.55 16.89 -12.83
N CYS A 132 19.72 16.16 -12.06
CA CYS A 132 19.81 16.15 -10.61
C CYS A 132 20.89 15.14 -10.20
N ILE A 133 22.11 15.66 -10.08
CA ILE A 133 23.13 15.09 -9.20
C ILE A 133 22.55 15.21 -7.78
N LEU A 134 22.19 14.08 -7.18
CA LEU A 134 22.05 13.99 -5.73
C LEU A 134 23.22 13.20 -5.21
N THR A 135 24.01 13.93 -4.44
CA THR A 135 25.17 13.56 -3.65
C THR A 135 24.96 12.27 -2.87
N GLU A 136 25.83 11.30 -3.13
CA GLU A 136 26.14 10.20 -2.23
C GLU A 136 26.83 10.78 -1.00
N GLU A 137 26.08 11.08 0.06
CA GLU A 137 26.61 11.17 1.43
C GLU A 137 25.43 11.17 2.42
N GLU A 138 25.53 10.33 3.45
CA GLU A 138 24.55 10.05 4.53
C GLU A 138 23.37 9.11 4.21
N SER A 139 23.63 7.82 3.95
CA SER A 139 22.61 6.76 4.19
C SER A 139 23.18 5.40 4.61
N ALA A 140 24.44 5.35 5.06
CA ALA A 140 25.10 4.10 5.40
C ALA A 140 24.64 3.47 6.74
N GLU A 141 23.93 4.18 7.61
CA GLU A 141 23.48 3.64 8.91
C GLU A 141 22.08 3.01 8.90
N GLY A 142 21.26 3.25 7.86
CA GLY A 142 19.91 2.68 7.75
C GLY A 142 19.83 1.34 7.00
N SER A 143 20.90 0.96 6.30
CA SER A 143 20.89 -0.19 5.38
C SER A 143 20.97 -1.55 6.09
N ASP A 144 21.39 -1.60 7.36
CA ASP A 144 21.64 -2.87 8.06
C ASP A 144 20.42 -3.39 8.83
N ALA A 145 19.49 -2.53 9.26
CA ALA A 145 18.27 -2.97 9.96
C ALA A 145 17.29 -3.76 9.07
N PHE A 146 17.37 -3.58 7.74
CA PHE A 146 16.47 -4.21 6.77
C PHE A 146 16.89 -5.63 6.35
N SER A 147 18.18 -5.96 6.43
CA SER A 147 18.75 -7.25 6.05
C SER A 147 18.52 -8.35 7.11
N ILE A 148 18.33 -7.95 8.37
CA ILE A 148 18.23 -8.84 9.54
C ILE A 148 16.92 -9.67 9.54
N TRP A 149 15.90 -9.24 8.80
CA TRP A 149 14.58 -9.88 8.77
C TRP A 149 14.41 -10.76 7.54
N SER A 150 14.05 -12.03 7.74
CA SER A 150 13.65 -12.92 6.65
C SER A 150 12.30 -12.49 6.06
N THR A 151 11.98 -12.94 4.85
CA THR A 151 10.69 -12.65 4.19
C THR A 151 9.50 -13.10 5.03
N GLU A 152 9.59 -14.27 5.69
CA GLU A 152 8.52 -14.77 6.58
C GLU A 152 8.36 -13.90 7.83
N GLU A 153 9.46 -13.37 8.37
CA GLU A 153 9.39 -12.49 9.54
C GLU A 153 8.82 -11.12 9.17
N LYS A 154 9.16 -10.60 7.97
CA LYS A 154 8.55 -9.38 7.41
C LYS A 154 7.04 -9.54 7.21
N GLU A 155 6.61 -10.69 6.69
CA GLU A 155 5.18 -11.01 6.57
C GLU A 155 4.50 -11.03 7.94
N LYS A 156 5.07 -11.73 8.93
CA LYS A 156 4.52 -11.79 10.30
C LYS A 156 4.40 -10.41 10.94
N LEU A 157 5.40 -9.55 10.74
CA LEU A 157 5.37 -8.17 11.23
C LEU A 157 4.24 -7.36 10.58
N LEU A 158 4.08 -7.45 9.26
CA LEU A 158 2.98 -6.78 8.54
C LEU A 158 1.60 -7.26 9.00
N LEU A 159 1.42 -8.58 9.14
CA LEU A 159 0.17 -9.17 9.62
C LEU A 159 -0.11 -8.83 11.09
N CYS A 160 0.93 -8.67 11.91
CA CYS A 160 0.79 -8.17 13.27
C CYS A 160 0.30 -6.72 13.27
N VAL A 161 0.91 -5.85 12.47
CA VAL A 161 0.47 -4.44 12.35
C VAL A 161 -0.93 -4.34 11.76
N ALA A 162 -1.31 -5.21 10.83
CA ALA A 162 -2.67 -5.25 10.30
C ALA A 162 -3.71 -5.44 11.42
N LYS A 163 -3.41 -6.21 12.47
CA LYS A 163 -4.31 -6.42 13.62
C LYS A 163 -4.49 -5.18 14.50
N ILE A 164 -3.54 -4.25 14.49
CA ILE A 164 -3.68 -2.97 15.20
C ILE A 164 -4.88 -2.22 14.65
N PHE A 165 -5.10 -2.25 13.34
CA PHE A 165 -6.22 -1.58 12.68
C PHE A 165 -7.57 -2.31 12.79
N GLN A 166 -7.70 -3.28 13.70
CA GLN A 166 -8.96 -3.97 13.98
C GLN A 166 -9.56 -3.45 15.29
N ILE A 167 -10.86 -3.17 15.31
CA ILE A 167 -11.55 -2.66 16.51
C ILE A 167 -11.42 -3.58 17.75
N GLN A 168 -11.16 -4.87 17.52
CA GLN A 168 -10.98 -5.88 18.57
C GLN A 168 -9.55 -5.97 19.11
N PHE A 169 -8.63 -5.09 18.71
CA PHE A 169 -7.24 -5.12 19.18
C PHE A 169 -7.12 -4.99 20.72
N PRO A 170 -6.20 -5.72 21.39
CA PRO A 170 -6.12 -5.77 22.85
C PRO A 170 -6.07 -4.40 23.53
N LEU A 171 -5.33 -3.45 22.96
CA LEU A 171 -5.11 -2.13 23.55
C LEU A 171 -6.43 -1.37 23.74
N TYR A 172 -7.33 -1.39 22.75
CA TYR A 172 -8.59 -0.66 22.82
C TYR A 172 -9.50 -1.24 23.91
N THR A 173 -9.50 -2.56 24.04
CA THR A 173 -10.22 -3.26 25.10
C THR A 173 -9.62 -2.91 26.46
N ALA A 174 -8.28 -2.88 26.57
CA ALA A 174 -7.58 -2.52 27.79
C ALA A 174 -7.89 -1.09 28.26
N TYR A 175 -7.88 -0.10 27.36
CA TYR A 175 -8.30 1.27 27.68
C TYR A 175 -9.75 1.29 28.18
N LYS A 176 -10.69 0.67 27.45
CA LYS A 176 -12.10 0.62 27.87
C LYS A 176 -12.32 0.04 29.28
N HIS A 177 -11.46 -0.88 29.72
CA HIS A 177 -11.53 -1.47 31.07
C HIS A 177 -10.79 -0.68 32.16
N ASN A 178 -9.69 0.02 31.81
CA ASN A 178 -8.79 0.63 32.80
C ASN A 178 -8.92 2.16 32.90
N THR A 179 -9.43 2.83 31.87
CA THR A 179 -9.76 4.25 31.93
C THR A 179 -11.26 4.40 32.14
N HIS A 180 -11.67 5.15 33.17
CA HIS A 180 -13.04 5.66 33.22
C HIS A 180 -13.32 6.44 31.93
N PRO A 181 -14.59 6.51 31.46
CA PRO A 181 -14.97 7.28 30.28
C PRO A 181 -14.90 8.79 30.57
N THR A 182 -13.72 9.29 30.93
CA THR A 182 -13.35 10.67 30.69
C THR A 182 -13.08 10.77 29.20
N ILE A 183 -13.93 11.54 28.52
CA ILE A 183 -13.68 11.97 27.15
C ILE A 183 -12.26 12.55 27.14
N GLU A 184 -11.32 11.92 26.43
CA GLU A 184 -10.03 12.54 26.20
C GLU A 184 -10.29 13.81 25.39
N ASP A 185 -9.97 14.97 25.96
CA ASP A 185 -10.13 16.26 25.29
C ASP A 185 -9.17 16.32 24.10
N ILE A 186 -9.71 16.13 22.89
CA ILE A 186 -8.96 16.21 21.64
C ILE A 186 -8.69 17.69 21.34
N SER A 187 -7.41 18.05 21.14
CA SER A 187 -7.06 19.41 20.73
C SER A 187 -7.56 19.73 19.32
N ALA A 188 -7.77 21.01 18.99
CA ALA A 188 -8.18 21.41 17.63
C ALA A 188 -7.17 20.96 16.56
N GLN A 189 -5.87 20.95 16.89
CA GLN A 189 -4.81 20.47 16.00
C GLN A 189 -4.92 18.96 15.76
N GLU A 190 -5.14 18.18 16.83
CA GLU A 190 -5.29 16.73 16.72
C GLU A 190 -6.57 16.35 15.95
N SER A 191 -7.67 17.06 16.20
CA SER A 191 -8.92 16.90 15.44
C SER A 191 -8.72 17.14 13.95
N ASN A 192 -7.97 18.17 13.57
CA ASN A 192 -7.65 18.43 12.17
C ASN A 192 -6.78 17.33 11.54
N ILE A 193 -5.82 16.76 12.28
CA ILE A 193 -4.97 15.66 11.79
C ILE A 193 -5.81 14.39 11.58
N LEU A 194 -6.69 14.08 12.54
CA LEU A 194 -7.57 12.92 12.46
C LEU A 194 -8.59 13.05 11.32
N GLY A 195 -9.21 14.23 11.21
CA GLY A 195 -10.20 14.55 10.17
C GLY A 195 -9.63 14.62 8.76
N ALA A 196 -8.30 14.60 8.58
CA ALA A 196 -7.67 14.50 7.27
C ALA A 196 -7.78 13.08 6.65
N PHE A 197 -8.08 12.07 7.46
CA PHE A 197 -8.17 10.67 7.00
C PHE A 197 -9.46 9.96 7.45
N CYS A 198 -9.95 10.23 8.65
CA CYS A 198 -11.00 9.45 9.31
C CYS A 198 -12.28 10.26 9.49
N ASP A 199 -13.42 9.55 9.55
CA ASP A 199 -14.67 10.12 10.06
C ASP A 199 -14.66 10.08 11.60
N MET A 200 -14.76 11.26 12.23
CA MET A 200 -14.71 11.44 13.68
C MET A 200 -16.11 11.47 14.33
N ASN A 201 -17.18 11.25 13.56
CA ASN A 201 -18.55 11.37 14.07
C ASN A 201 -19.01 10.14 14.88
N ASP A 202 -18.36 8.99 14.72
CA ASP A 202 -18.73 7.75 15.43
C ASP A 202 -18.03 7.65 16.79
N VAL A 203 -18.79 7.91 17.85
CA VAL A 203 -18.32 7.87 19.24
C VAL A 203 -18.05 6.47 19.77
N GLU A 204 -18.47 5.40 19.09
CA GLU A 204 -18.19 4.02 19.49
C GLU A 204 -16.79 3.56 19.06
N VAL A 205 -16.17 4.28 18.12
CA VAL A 205 -14.84 3.95 17.60
C VAL A 205 -13.76 4.40 18.59
N PRO A 206 -12.83 3.50 19.01
CA PRO A 206 -11.75 3.88 19.90
C PRO A 206 -10.85 4.97 19.31
N LEU A 207 -10.68 6.10 20.00
CA LEU A 207 -9.82 7.20 19.53
C LEU A 207 -8.38 6.76 19.20
N HIS A 208 -7.83 5.85 20.00
CA HIS A 208 -6.50 5.28 19.76
C HIS A 208 -6.39 4.56 18.40
N LEU A 209 -7.46 3.90 17.94
CA LEU A 209 -7.50 3.28 16.62
C LEU A 209 -7.37 4.33 15.52
N LEU A 210 -8.13 5.41 15.61
CA LEU A 210 -8.09 6.52 14.64
C LEU A 210 -6.71 7.21 14.64
N ARG A 211 -6.11 7.40 15.83
CA ARG A 211 -4.72 7.90 15.96
C ARG A 211 -3.72 7.01 15.22
N TYR A 212 -3.83 5.68 15.32
CA TYR A 212 -2.92 4.78 14.61
C TYR A 212 -3.13 4.75 13.11
N VAL A 213 -4.39 4.79 12.65
CA VAL A 213 -4.69 4.96 11.22
C VAL A 213 -4.03 6.23 10.69
N CYS A 214 -4.20 7.35 11.40
CA CYS A 214 -3.61 8.63 11.00
C CYS A 214 -2.09 8.64 11.10
N LEU A 215 -1.49 7.98 12.10
CA LEU A 215 -0.04 7.80 12.20
C LEU A 215 0.51 7.08 10.97
N PHE A 216 -0.15 5.99 10.56
CA PHE A 216 0.28 5.20 9.41
C PHE A 216 0.11 5.98 8.09
N CYS A 217 -1.06 6.59 7.88
CA CYS A 217 -1.37 7.36 6.69
C CYS A 217 -0.52 8.64 6.59
N GLY A 218 -0.38 9.39 7.69
CA GLY A 218 0.39 10.64 7.75
C GLY A 218 1.89 10.45 7.54
N LYS A 219 2.41 9.24 7.77
CA LYS A 219 3.78 8.84 7.41
C LYS A 219 3.88 8.20 6.02
N ASN A 220 2.88 8.43 5.17
CA ASN A 220 2.80 7.94 3.79
C ASN A 220 2.79 6.41 3.65
N GLY A 221 2.41 5.66 4.68
CA GLY A 221 2.43 4.20 4.66
C GLY A 221 1.65 3.58 3.51
N LEU A 222 0.46 4.12 3.20
CA LEU A 222 -0.35 3.67 2.05
C LEU A 222 0.35 3.97 0.71
N SER A 223 0.96 5.14 0.58
CA SER A 223 1.69 5.52 -0.65
C SER A 223 2.91 4.64 -0.86
N LEU A 224 3.67 4.33 0.20
CA LEU A 224 4.83 3.44 0.11
C LEU A 224 4.43 2.02 -0.32
N MET A 225 3.33 1.48 0.21
CA MET A 225 2.81 0.18 -0.23
C MET A 225 2.32 0.21 -1.68
N LYS A 226 1.66 1.29 -2.11
CA LYS A 226 1.26 1.51 -3.51
C LYS A 226 2.48 1.53 -4.44
N ASP A 227 3.52 2.26 -4.07
CA ASP A 227 4.77 2.34 -4.83
C ASP A 227 5.49 0.98 -4.92
N CYS A 228 5.41 0.14 -3.88
CA CYS A 228 5.94 -1.23 -3.96
C CYS A 228 5.23 -2.07 -5.04
N PHE A 229 3.90 -1.93 -5.19
CA PHE A 229 3.18 -2.59 -6.28
C PHE A 229 3.45 -1.95 -7.65
N GLU A 230 3.73 -0.65 -7.69
CA GLU A 230 4.08 0.06 -8.93
C GLU A 230 5.42 -0.42 -9.49
N TYR A 231 6.46 -0.47 -8.65
CA TYR A 231 7.80 -0.88 -9.06
C TYR A 231 8.01 -2.40 -9.05
N GLY A 232 7.17 -3.12 -8.30
CA GLY A 232 7.30 -4.57 -8.08
C GLY A 232 6.69 -5.44 -9.19
N THR A 233 7.24 -6.64 -9.31
CA THR A 233 6.68 -7.75 -10.10
C THR A 233 6.61 -9.00 -9.21
N PRO A 234 5.91 -10.07 -9.60
CA PRO A 234 5.88 -11.30 -8.79
C PRO A 234 7.27 -11.88 -8.46
N GLU A 235 8.28 -11.60 -9.28
CA GLU A 235 9.66 -12.02 -9.07
C GLU A 235 10.41 -11.19 -8.02
N THR A 236 10.09 -9.89 -7.89
CA THR A 236 10.81 -8.94 -7.03
C THR A 236 10.04 -8.56 -5.77
N LEU A 237 8.71 -8.56 -5.82
CA LEU A 237 7.79 -8.38 -4.71
C LEU A 237 7.14 -9.74 -4.38
N PRO A 238 7.63 -10.45 -3.35
CA PRO A 238 7.12 -11.78 -3.01
C PRO A 238 5.63 -11.76 -2.69
N PHE A 239 4.92 -12.77 -3.18
CA PHE A 239 3.46 -12.88 -3.04
C PHE A 239 2.97 -12.81 -1.59
N LEU A 240 3.71 -13.39 -0.64
CA LEU A 240 3.39 -13.33 0.80
C LEU A 240 3.37 -11.88 1.33
N ILE A 241 4.35 -11.06 0.91
CA ILE A 241 4.43 -9.64 1.29
C ILE A 241 3.33 -8.83 0.62
N ALA A 242 3.09 -9.08 -0.68
CA ALA A 242 1.98 -8.45 -1.41
C ALA A 242 0.63 -8.72 -0.72
N HIS A 243 0.35 -9.97 -0.35
CA HIS A 243 -0.86 -10.33 0.38
C HIS A 243 -0.95 -9.68 1.78
N ALA A 244 0.17 -9.58 2.49
CA ALA A 244 0.22 -8.89 3.78
C ALA A 244 -0.07 -7.38 3.65
N PHE A 245 0.41 -6.71 2.60
CA PHE A 245 0.02 -5.32 2.29
C PHE A 245 -1.47 -5.17 2.10
N ILE A 246 -2.10 -6.07 1.32
CA ILE A 246 -3.54 -6.07 1.14
C ILE A 246 -4.29 -6.21 2.47
N THR A 247 -3.80 -7.07 3.37
CA THR A 247 -4.41 -7.25 4.69
C THR A 247 -4.32 -5.97 5.54
N VAL A 248 -3.18 -5.28 5.53
CA VAL A 248 -3.01 -3.99 6.22
C VAL A 248 -3.97 -2.95 5.64
N VAL A 249 -3.95 -2.76 4.31
CA VAL A 249 -4.79 -1.76 3.62
C VAL A 249 -6.27 -2.05 3.80
N SER A 250 -6.69 -3.32 3.77
CA SER A 250 -8.09 -3.71 3.99
C SER A 250 -8.58 -3.33 5.39
N ASN A 251 -7.74 -3.49 6.42
CA ASN A 251 -8.14 -3.13 7.79
C ASN A 251 -8.12 -1.62 8.01
N ILE A 252 -7.20 -0.89 7.35
CA ILE A 252 -7.17 0.58 7.39
C ILE A 252 -8.39 1.19 6.69
N ARG A 253 -8.74 0.66 5.50
CA ARG A 253 -9.82 1.18 4.65
C ARG A 253 -11.13 1.39 5.40
N ILE A 254 -11.46 0.50 6.34
CA ILE A 254 -12.71 0.53 7.13
C ILE A 254 -12.87 1.86 7.88
N TRP A 255 -11.76 2.51 8.23
CA TRP A 255 -11.74 3.71 9.08
C TRP A 255 -11.53 5.01 8.27
N LEU A 256 -11.32 4.90 6.96
CA LEU A 256 -11.07 6.06 6.10
C LEU A 256 -12.38 6.69 5.64
N HIS A 257 -12.46 8.01 5.63
CA HIS A 257 -13.54 8.72 4.96
C HIS A 257 -13.40 8.62 3.43
N ILE A 258 -14.49 8.85 2.70
CA ILE A 258 -14.55 8.71 1.24
C ILE A 258 -13.41 9.46 0.51
N PRO A 259 -13.10 10.75 0.82
CA PRO A 259 -11.99 11.43 0.16
C PRO A 259 -10.61 10.75 0.30
N ALA A 260 -10.29 10.18 1.47
CA ALA A 260 -9.02 9.48 1.70
C ALA A 260 -9.00 8.13 0.98
N VAL A 261 -10.16 7.45 0.88
CA VAL A 261 -10.31 6.25 0.03
C VAL A 261 -10.02 6.61 -1.42
N MET A 262 -10.59 7.69 -1.95
CA MET A 262 -10.31 8.17 -3.32
C MET A 262 -8.84 8.49 -3.54
N GLN A 263 -8.22 9.19 -2.59
CA GLN A 263 -6.86 9.67 -2.73
C GLN A 263 -5.81 8.56 -2.60
N HIS A 264 -6.05 7.55 -1.76
CA HIS A 264 -5.04 6.56 -1.41
C HIS A 264 -5.37 5.14 -1.84
N ILE A 265 -6.62 4.71 -1.68
CA ILE A 265 -7.02 3.32 -1.91
C ILE A 265 -7.28 3.06 -3.40
N ILE A 266 -7.91 4.00 -4.12
CA ILE A 266 -8.18 3.85 -5.56
C ILE A 266 -6.88 3.77 -6.38
N PRO A 267 -5.86 4.64 -6.19
CA PRO A 267 -4.59 4.47 -6.88
C PRO A 267 -3.86 3.19 -6.51
N PHE A 268 -3.86 2.82 -5.22
CA PHE A 268 -3.27 1.56 -4.75
C PHE A 268 -3.87 0.35 -5.47
N ARG A 269 -5.20 0.31 -5.59
CA ARG A 269 -5.95 -0.74 -6.27
C ARG A 269 -5.47 -0.99 -7.70
N THR A 270 -5.26 0.07 -8.48
CA THR A 270 -4.79 -0.04 -9.87
C THR A 270 -3.50 -0.85 -9.97
N TYR A 271 -2.53 -0.59 -9.11
CA TYR A 271 -1.24 -1.30 -9.14
C TYR A 271 -1.34 -2.73 -8.60
N VAL A 272 -2.20 -2.98 -7.61
CA VAL A 272 -2.50 -4.35 -7.15
C VAL A 272 -3.12 -5.18 -8.27
N ILE A 273 -4.09 -4.63 -8.99
CA ILE A 273 -4.71 -5.32 -10.13
C ILE A 273 -3.66 -5.66 -11.20
N ARG A 274 -2.78 -4.71 -11.55
CA ARG A 274 -1.69 -4.96 -12.49
C ARG A 274 -0.73 -6.06 -12.00
N TYR A 275 -0.44 -6.12 -10.71
CA TYR A 275 0.34 -7.21 -10.12
C TYR A 275 -0.37 -8.57 -10.24
N LEU A 276 -1.67 -8.65 -9.92
CA LEU A 276 -2.47 -9.87 -10.10
C LEU A 276 -2.51 -10.31 -11.58
N CYS A 277 -2.57 -9.36 -12.51
CA CYS A 277 -2.47 -9.60 -13.94
C CYS A 277 -1.11 -10.18 -14.38
N LYS A 278 -0.07 -10.16 -13.54
CA LYS A 278 1.23 -10.80 -13.81
C LYS A 278 1.38 -12.19 -13.18
N LEU A 279 0.54 -12.57 -12.21
CA LEU A 279 0.60 -13.87 -11.55
C LEU A 279 0.28 -15.05 -12.50
N SER A 280 0.84 -16.22 -12.24
CA SER A 280 0.47 -17.43 -12.98
C SER A 280 -0.96 -17.90 -12.65
N ASP A 281 -1.55 -18.73 -13.50
CA ASP A 281 -2.83 -19.41 -13.22
C ASP A 281 -2.76 -20.28 -11.94
N GLN A 282 -1.58 -20.78 -11.58
CA GLN A 282 -1.40 -21.54 -10.35
C GLN A 282 -1.51 -20.64 -9.12
N GLU A 283 -0.90 -19.46 -9.14
CA GLU A 283 -0.94 -18.50 -8.05
C GLU A 283 -2.32 -17.87 -7.90
N LEU A 284 -2.98 -17.52 -9.00
CA LEU A 284 -4.33 -16.94 -8.97
C LEU A 284 -5.40 -17.87 -8.38
N ARG A 285 -5.17 -19.19 -8.39
CA ARG A 285 -6.06 -20.16 -7.75
C ARG A 285 -5.96 -20.17 -6.22
N GLN A 286 -4.86 -19.65 -5.66
CA GLN A 286 -4.68 -19.60 -4.22
C GLN A 286 -5.77 -18.74 -3.57
N SER A 287 -6.20 -19.10 -2.35
CA SER A 287 -7.21 -18.34 -1.62
C SER A 287 -6.79 -16.89 -1.39
N ALA A 288 -5.52 -16.67 -1.08
CA ALA A 288 -4.93 -15.33 -0.92
C ALA A 288 -5.13 -14.46 -2.18
N ALA A 289 -4.82 -14.98 -3.37
CA ALA A 289 -4.94 -14.21 -4.62
C ALA A 289 -6.41 -13.89 -4.94
N ARG A 290 -7.32 -14.84 -4.67
CA ARG A 290 -8.77 -14.61 -4.80
C ARG A 290 -9.26 -13.51 -3.85
N ASN A 291 -8.85 -13.55 -2.58
CA ASN A 291 -9.19 -12.52 -1.60
C ASN A 291 -8.69 -11.13 -2.04
N MET A 292 -7.47 -11.04 -2.60
CA MET A 292 -6.94 -9.80 -3.15
C MET A 292 -7.80 -9.30 -4.31
N ALA A 293 -8.14 -10.15 -5.27
CA ALA A 293 -8.98 -9.79 -6.41
C ALA A 293 -10.38 -9.31 -5.98
N ASP A 294 -11.03 -10.05 -5.07
CA ASP A 294 -12.37 -9.71 -4.55
C ASP A 294 -12.38 -8.37 -3.82
N LEU A 295 -11.33 -8.06 -3.04
CA LEU A 295 -11.19 -6.76 -2.40
C LEU A 295 -11.03 -5.65 -3.45
N MET A 296 -10.17 -5.85 -4.46
CA MET A 296 -9.95 -4.84 -5.50
C MET A 296 -11.23 -4.58 -6.31
N TRP A 297 -11.97 -5.62 -6.69
CA TRP A 297 -13.25 -5.45 -7.39
C TRP A 297 -14.34 -4.79 -6.53
N SER A 298 -14.37 -5.07 -5.22
CA SER A 298 -15.36 -4.45 -4.31
C SER A 298 -15.04 -3.01 -3.91
N THR A 299 -13.83 -2.52 -4.17
CA THR A 299 -13.39 -1.18 -3.73
C THR A 299 -14.10 -0.03 -4.46
N VAL A 300 -14.59 -0.24 -5.69
CA VAL A 300 -15.20 0.80 -6.54
C VAL A 300 -16.75 0.78 -6.51
N LYS A 301 -17.36 -0.01 -5.63
CA LYS A 301 -18.82 -0.23 -5.64
C LYS A 301 -19.68 0.94 -5.12
N GLU A 302 -19.10 1.97 -4.53
CA GLU A 302 -19.87 3.16 -4.12
C GLU A 302 -19.92 4.17 -5.27
N PRO A 303 -21.08 4.76 -5.58
CA PRO A 303 -21.23 5.70 -6.68
C PRO A 303 -20.36 6.92 -6.39
N LEU A 304 -19.22 6.97 -7.06
CA LEU A 304 -18.35 8.12 -7.04
C LEU A 304 -19.04 9.15 -7.92
N ASP A 305 -19.37 10.31 -7.38
CA ASP A 305 -20.03 11.44 -8.07
C ASP A 305 -19.28 11.94 -9.33
N THR A 306 -18.16 11.30 -9.70
CA THR A 306 -17.44 11.53 -10.93
C THR A 306 -17.92 10.54 -11.97
N ALA A 307 -18.50 11.03 -13.08
CA ALA A 307 -18.92 10.26 -14.25
C ALA A 307 -18.12 8.95 -14.40
N LEU A 308 -18.81 7.82 -14.29
CA LEU A 308 -18.19 6.50 -14.17
C LEU A 308 -17.09 6.30 -15.21
N CYS A 309 -15.84 6.37 -14.75
CA CYS A 309 -14.70 6.13 -15.60
C CYS A 309 -14.66 4.63 -15.95
N PHE A 310 -14.46 4.31 -17.22
CA PHE A 310 -14.26 2.95 -17.68
C PHE A 310 -13.10 2.30 -16.91
N ASP A 311 -13.42 1.36 -16.02
CA ASP A 311 -12.49 0.69 -15.13
C ASP A 311 -11.73 -0.42 -15.87
N LYS A 312 -10.85 0.01 -16.77
CA LYS A 312 -10.07 -0.85 -17.67
C LYS A 312 -9.29 -1.92 -16.90
N GLU A 313 -8.61 -1.54 -15.83
CA GLU A 313 -7.77 -2.45 -15.05
C GLU A 313 -8.59 -3.58 -14.44
N SER A 314 -9.76 -3.28 -13.88
CA SER A 314 -10.70 -4.28 -13.37
C SER A 314 -11.12 -5.28 -14.45
N LEU A 315 -11.39 -4.79 -15.66
CA LEU A 315 -11.72 -5.61 -16.82
C LEU A 315 -10.53 -6.43 -17.31
N ASP A 316 -9.31 -5.91 -17.30
CA ASP A 316 -8.10 -6.66 -17.66
C ASP A 316 -7.94 -7.90 -16.76
N LEU A 317 -8.16 -7.74 -15.45
CA LEU A 317 -8.12 -8.87 -14.51
C LEU A 317 -9.29 -9.84 -14.72
N ALA A 318 -10.49 -9.32 -14.94
CA ALA A 318 -11.67 -10.14 -15.21
C ALA A 318 -11.50 -10.97 -16.49
N PHE A 319 -10.93 -10.37 -17.54
CA PHE A 319 -10.61 -11.05 -18.80
C PHE A 319 -9.54 -12.12 -18.59
N LYS A 320 -8.50 -11.84 -17.81
CA LYS A 320 -7.51 -12.86 -17.45
C LYS A 320 -8.14 -14.07 -16.74
N TYR A 321 -9.04 -13.81 -15.78
CA TYR A 321 -9.81 -14.87 -15.11
C TYR A 321 -10.68 -15.66 -16.09
N PHE A 322 -11.34 -14.96 -17.02
CA PHE A 322 -12.17 -15.55 -18.07
C PHE A 322 -11.39 -16.45 -19.03
N MET A 323 -10.12 -16.14 -19.31
CA MET A 323 -9.25 -16.93 -20.18
C MET A 323 -8.56 -18.11 -19.47
N SER A 324 -8.68 -18.23 -18.15
CA SER A 324 -8.07 -19.31 -17.37
C SER A 324 -8.62 -20.69 -17.78
N PRO A 325 -7.83 -21.78 -17.81
CA PRO A 325 -8.35 -23.13 -18.02
C PRO A 325 -9.25 -23.61 -16.86
N THR A 326 -9.22 -22.93 -15.70
CA THR A 326 -9.96 -23.31 -14.50
C THR A 326 -11.39 -22.78 -14.54
N LEU A 327 -12.38 -23.68 -14.54
CA LEU A 327 -13.81 -23.31 -14.66
C LEU A 327 -14.27 -22.27 -13.64
N THR A 328 -13.91 -22.42 -12.37
CA THR A 328 -14.34 -21.48 -11.31
C THR A 328 -13.77 -20.08 -11.51
N MET A 329 -12.53 -19.95 -11.99
CA MET A 329 -11.95 -18.66 -12.34
C MET A 329 -12.66 -18.04 -13.55
N ARG A 330 -12.97 -18.84 -14.58
CA ARG A 330 -13.71 -18.33 -15.74
C ARG A 330 -15.07 -17.77 -15.38
N LEU A 331 -15.80 -18.47 -14.51
CA LEU A 331 -17.11 -18.02 -14.02
C LEU A 331 -16.99 -16.72 -13.20
N ALA A 332 -15.94 -16.58 -12.38
CA ALA A 332 -15.68 -15.34 -11.66
C ALA A 332 -15.37 -14.18 -12.62
N GLY A 333 -14.50 -14.40 -13.61
CA GLY A 333 -14.18 -13.41 -14.64
C GLY A 333 -15.43 -12.99 -15.44
N LEU A 334 -16.22 -13.96 -15.89
CA LEU A 334 -17.50 -13.70 -16.58
C LEU A 334 -18.46 -12.89 -15.72
N SER A 335 -18.59 -13.21 -14.43
CA SER A 335 -19.44 -12.44 -13.51
C SER A 335 -18.99 -10.98 -13.41
N GLN A 336 -17.70 -10.71 -13.35
CA GLN A 336 -17.19 -9.33 -13.27
C GLN A 336 -17.38 -8.56 -14.58
N ILE A 337 -17.17 -9.20 -15.73
CA ILE A 337 -17.46 -8.60 -17.05
C ILE A 337 -18.94 -8.24 -17.15
N THR A 338 -19.84 -9.15 -16.77
CA THR A 338 -21.29 -8.91 -16.77
C THR A 338 -21.68 -7.78 -15.83
N ASN A 339 -21.08 -7.70 -14.64
CA ASN A 339 -21.33 -6.61 -13.70
C ASN A 339 -20.93 -5.24 -14.29
N GLN A 340 -19.75 -5.14 -14.90
CA GLN A 340 -19.30 -3.91 -15.55
C GLN A 340 -20.21 -3.49 -16.71
N LEU A 341 -20.70 -4.45 -17.50
CA LEU A 341 -21.67 -4.17 -18.57
C LEU A 341 -22.99 -3.64 -18.03
N HIS A 342 -23.50 -4.20 -16.92
CA HIS A 342 -24.70 -3.70 -16.27
C HIS A 342 -24.49 -2.26 -15.76
N THR A 343 -23.39 -2.03 -15.04
CA THR A 343 -23.03 -0.71 -14.53
C THR A 343 -22.90 0.32 -15.64
N PHE A 344 -22.25 -0.03 -16.77
CA PHE A 344 -22.14 0.85 -17.94
C PHE A 344 -23.50 1.14 -18.59
N ASN A 345 -24.35 0.13 -18.73
CA ASN A 345 -25.69 0.29 -19.29
C ASN A 345 -26.57 1.20 -18.41
N ASP A 346 -26.50 1.04 -17.08
CA ASP A 346 -27.22 1.90 -16.13
C ASP A 346 -26.79 3.37 -16.27
N VAL A 347 -25.49 3.64 -16.47
CA VAL A 347 -24.98 4.99 -16.73
C VAL A 347 -25.53 5.55 -18.03
N CYS A 348 -25.44 4.80 -19.13
CA CYS A 348 -25.97 5.26 -20.42
C CYS A 348 -27.47 5.57 -20.35
N ASN A 349 -28.24 4.73 -19.64
CA ASN A 349 -29.68 4.96 -19.46
C ASN A 349 -29.96 6.19 -18.59
N ASN A 350 -29.17 6.44 -17.55
CA ASN A 350 -29.32 7.61 -16.68
C ASN A 350 -28.90 8.91 -17.37
N GLU A 351 -27.81 8.92 -18.15
CA GLU A 351 -27.41 10.07 -18.97
C GLU A 351 -28.46 10.42 -20.03
N SER A 352 -29.07 9.41 -20.66
CA SER A 352 -30.18 9.60 -21.61
C SER A 352 -31.43 10.22 -20.98
N LEU A 353 -31.68 10.01 -19.68
CA LEU A 353 -32.83 10.60 -18.97
C LEU A 353 -32.59 12.05 -18.56
N VAL A 354 -31.34 12.43 -18.30
CA VAL A 354 -30.97 13.82 -17.98
C VAL A 354 -31.04 14.70 -19.23
N SER A 355 -30.66 14.19 -20.41
CA SER A 355 -30.77 14.94 -21.67
C SER A 355 -32.21 15.24 -22.10
N ASP A 356 -33.18 14.41 -21.69
CA ASP A 356 -34.59 14.55 -22.08
C ASP A 356 -35.38 15.52 -21.17
N THR A 357 -34.77 16.06 -20.11
CA THR A 357 -35.42 16.98 -19.16
C THR A 357 -34.96 18.44 -19.27
N GLU A 358 -34.04 18.75 -20.19
CA GLU A 358 -33.55 20.12 -20.46
C GLU A 358 -34.21 20.81 -21.67
N THR A 359 -35.31 20.28 -22.21
CA THR A 359 -36.13 20.94 -23.25
C THR A 359 -37.48 21.37 -22.73
#